data_AF-A0A3C1FP89-F1
#
_entry.id   AF-A0A3C1FP89-F1
#
_cell.length_a   1.000
_cell.length_b   1.000
_cell.length_c   1.000
_cell.angle_alpha   90.00
_cell.angle_beta   90.00
_cell.angle_gamma   90.00
#
_symmetry.space_group_name_H-M   'P 1'
#
loop_
_entity.id
_entity.type
_entity.pdbx_description
1 polymer ?
#
loop_
_entity_poly.entity_id
_entity_poly.type
_entity_poly.pdbx_seq_one_letter_code
_entity_poly.pdbx_strand_id
1 'polypeptide(L)'
;MTLTDLNEARQKKAAADAVHENLDPQALAMLMGEIGRTARAAAAHLATRDGKAIESALLCAAASMRANVDLILAANQKDMAAAQARGLSGAMLDRLLLDDARIEG
;
A
#
# COMPACT_ATOMS: atom_id res chain seq x y z
N MET A 1 -32.59 23.88 0.56
CA MET A 1 -31.87 22.63 0.31
C MET A 1 -32.92 21.59 -0.06
N THR A 2 -32.99 21.22 -1.33
CA THR A 2 -34.07 20.37 -1.85
C THR A 2 -33.80 18.91 -1.53
N LEU A 3 -34.84 18.07 -1.48
CA LEU A 3 -34.69 16.62 -1.28
C LEU A 3 -33.85 15.95 -2.39
N THR A 4 -33.75 16.60 -3.56
CA THR A 4 -32.90 16.19 -4.68
C THR A 4 -31.41 16.30 -4.33
N ASP A 5 -30.99 17.39 -3.67
CA ASP A 5 -29.59 17.63 -3.27
C ASP A 5 -29.11 16.58 -2.25
N LEU A 6 -30.00 16.14 -1.36
CA LEU A 6 -29.74 15.09 -0.36
C LEU A 6 -29.62 13.69 -1.00
N ASN A 7 -30.37 13.43 -2.08
CA ASN A 7 -30.29 12.16 -2.81
C ASN A 7 -29.03 12.07 -3.67
N GLU A 8 -28.63 13.15 -4.33
CA GLU A 8 -27.38 13.21 -5.10
C GLU A 8 -26.14 13.04 -4.20
N ALA A 9 -26.14 13.65 -3.01
CA ALA A 9 -25.07 13.47 -2.03
C ALA A 9 -25.00 12.03 -1.50
N ARG A 10 -26.16 11.39 -1.28
CA ARG A 10 -26.24 9.97 -0.89
C ARG A 10 -25.76 9.03 -2.00
N GLN A 11 -26.11 9.31 -3.25
CA GLN A 11 -25.67 8.51 -4.41
C GLN A 11 -24.16 8.63 -4.62
N LYS A 12 -23.58 9.84 -4.49
CA LYS A 12 -22.13 10.04 -4.54
C LYS A 12 -21.39 9.32 -3.40
N LYS A 13 -21.94 9.35 -2.19
CA LYS A 13 -21.37 8.61 -1.04
C LYS A 13 -21.42 7.10 -1.25
N ALA A 14 -22.54 6.56 -1.72
CA ALA A 14 -22.69 5.14 -2.04
C ALA A 14 -21.75 4.69 -3.17
N ALA A 15 -21.52 5.52 -4.19
CA ALA A 15 -20.57 5.23 -5.26
C ALA A 15 -19.10 5.24 -4.77
N ALA A 16 -18.75 6.10 -3.81
CA ALA A 16 -17.44 6.12 -3.19
C ALA A 16 -17.20 4.91 -2.26
N ASP A 17 -18.24 4.44 -1.57
CA ASP A 17 -18.20 3.22 -0.74
C ASP A 17 -18.20 1.93 -1.59
N ALA A 18 -18.71 1.98 -2.83
CA ALA A 18 -18.75 0.86 -3.77
C ALA A 18 -17.41 0.53 -4.45
N VAL A 19 -16.35 1.30 -4.18
CA VAL A 19 -14.98 1.02 -4.68
C VAL A 19 -14.34 -0.17 -3.97
N HIS A 20 -14.97 -0.74 -2.92
CA HIS A 20 -14.67 -2.10 -2.50
C HIS A 20 -15.22 -3.09 -3.54
N GLU A 21 -14.42 -3.25 -4.60
CA GLU A 21 -14.43 -4.38 -5.52
C GLU A 21 -14.83 -5.64 -4.74
N ASN A 22 -15.94 -6.27 -5.15
CA ASN A 22 -16.39 -7.55 -4.61
C ASN A 22 -15.32 -8.60 -4.94
N LEU A 23 -14.23 -8.60 -4.17
CA LEU A 23 -13.18 -9.60 -4.23
C LEU A 23 -13.85 -10.92 -3.88
N ASP A 24 -13.92 -11.83 -4.85
CA ASP A 24 -14.40 -13.19 -4.64
C ASP A 24 -13.66 -13.77 -3.42
N PRO A 25 -14.36 -14.13 -2.33
CA PRO A 25 -13.73 -14.65 -1.12
C PRO A 25 -12.86 -15.87 -1.40
N GLN A 26 -13.24 -16.68 -2.40
CA GLN A 26 -12.46 -17.86 -2.78
C GLN A 26 -11.16 -17.46 -3.49
N ALA A 27 -11.22 -16.53 -4.46
CA ALA A 27 -10.03 -15.96 -5.09
C ALA A 27 -9.08 -15.29 -4.07
N LEU A 28 -9.62 -14.52 -3.12
CA LEU A 28 -8.84 -13.91 -2.05
C LEU A 28 -8.15 -14.98 -1.17
N ALA A 29 -8.89 -16.02 -0.76
CA ALA A 29 -8.34 -17.11 0.04
C ALA A 29 -7.22 -17.86 -0.71
N MET A 30 -7.38 -18.08 -2.02
CA MET A 30 -6.36 -18.69 -2.85
C MET A 30 -5.10 -17.81 -2.96
N LEU A 31 -5.27 -16.51 -3.22
CA LEU A 31 -4.16 -15.56 -3.32
C LEU A 31 -3.39 -15.47 -2.00
N MET A 32 -4.09 -15.32 -0.87
CA MET A 32 -3.46 -15.26 0.45
C MET A 32 -2.74 -16.57 0.79
N GLY A 33 -3.32 -17.72 0.42
CA GLY A 33 -2.68 -19.03 0.57
C GLY A 33 -1.39 -19.15 -0.23
N GLU A 34 -1.35 -18.59 -1.45
CA GLU A 34 -0.16 -18.61 -2.31
C GLU A 34 0.97 -17.71 -1.79
N ILE A 35 0.63 -16.50 -1.35
CA ILE A 35 1.57 -15.59 -0.69
C ILE A 35 2.21 -16.29 0.52
N GLY A 36 1.39 -16.96 1.35
CA GLY A 36 1.87 -17.70 2.52
C GLY A 36 2.80 -18.86 2.18
N ARG A 37 2.48 -19.66 1.14
CA ARG A 37 3.35 -20.76 0.68
C ARG A 37 4.69 -20.25 0.17
N THR A 38 4.67 -19.21 -0.68
CA THR A 38 5.87 -18.59 -1.23
C THR A 38 6.74 -18.00 -0.12
N ALA A 39 6.13 -17.28 0.83
CA ALA A 39 6.85 -16.73 1.97
C ALA A 39 7.50 -17.82 2.84
N ARG A 40 6.81 -18.94 3.10
CA ARG A 40 7.37 -20.06 3.87
C ARG A 40 8.56 -20.70 3.16
N ALA A 41 8.49 -20.89 1.85
CA ALA A 41 9.62 -21.40 1.06
C ALA A 41 10.82 -20.45 1.14
N ALA A 42 10.61 -19.15 0.93
CA ALA A 42 11.66 -18.13 1.03
C ALA A 42 12.28 -18.05 2.44
N ALA A 43 11.48 -18.19 3.51
CA ALA A 43 11.97 -18.17 4.88
C ALA A 43 12.98 -19.29 5.17
N ALA A 44 12.76 -20.50 4.65
CA ALA A 44 13.72 -21.60 4.78
C ALA A 44 15.07 -21.28 4.12
N HIS A 45 15.06 -20.61 2.97
CA HIS A 45 16.28 -20.14 2.33
C HIS A 45 16.99 -19.06 3.14
N LEU A 46 16.24 -18.10 3.68
CA LEU A 46 16.76 -17.00 4.47
C LEU A 46 17.41 -17.47 5.77
N ALA A 47 16.80 -18.45 6.45
CA ALA A 47 17.28 -19.00 7.72
C ALA A 47 18.67 -19.65 7.66
N THR A 48 19.18 -19.97 6.47
CA THR A 48 20.48 -20.61 6.25
C THR A 48 21.55 -19.65 5.71
N ARG A 49 21.21 -18.38 5.48
CA ARG A 49 22.18 -17.39 4.98
C ARG A 49 23.14 -16.96 6.07
N ASP A 50 24.39 -16.67 5.69
CA ASP A 50 25.36 -16.07 6.60
C ASP A 50 25.09 -14.57 6.80
N GLY A 51 25.72 -14.00 7.83
CA GLY A 51 25.52 -12.58 8.19
C GLY A 51 25.93 -11.61 7.08
N LYS A 52 26.97 -11.94 6.30
CA LYS A 52 27.45 -11.08 5.21
C LYS A 52 26.46 -11.01 4.05
N ALA A 53 25.82 -12.13 3.71
CA ALA A 53 24.80 -12.17 2.69
C ALA A 53 23.57 -11.33 3.10
N ILE A 54 23.17 -11.39 4.37
CA ILE A 54 22.07 -10.57 4.90
C ILE A 54 22.44 -9.09 4.88
N GLU A 55 23.63 -8.72 5.36
CA GLU A 55 24.14 -7.35 5.33
C GLU A 55 24.15 -6.79 3.90
N SER A 56 24.73 -7.53 2.96
CA SER A 56 24.76 -7.13 1.55
C SER A 56 23.35 -6.96 0.97
N ALA A 57 22.40 -7.84 1.31
CA ALA A 57 21.02 -7.74 0.84
C ALA A 57 20.34 -6.45 1.36
N LEU A 58 20.56 -6.09 2.63
CA LEU A 58 20.01 -4.87 3.22
C LEU A 58 20.60 -3.61 2.58
N LEU A 59 21.91 -3.57 2.35
CA LEU A 59 22.57 -2.46 1.67
C LEU A 59 22.09 -2.30 0.23
N CYS A 60 21.93 -3.42 -0.50
CA CYS A 60 21.36 -3.41 -1.84
C CYS A 60 19.90 -2.93 -1.86
N ALA A 61 19.09 -3.35 -0.88
CA ALA A 61 17.70 -2.89 -0.76
C ALA A 61 17.64 -1.37 -0.54
N ALA A 62 18.47 -0.85 0.37
CA ALA A 62 18.56 0.59 0.61
C ALA A 62 19.03 1.36 -0.63
N ALA A 63 20.08 0.88 -1.32
CA ALA A 63 20.54 1.49 -2.57
C ALA A 63 19.46 1.48 -3.66
N SER A 64 18.71 0.39 -3.77
CA SER A 64 17.60 0.26 -4.72
C SER A 64 16.47 1.26 -4.41
N MET A 65 16.10 1.43 -3.13
CA MET A 65 15.12 2.44 -2.73
C MET A 65 15.55 3.84 -3.15
N ARG A 66 16.80 4.23 -2.87
CA ARG A 66 17.35 5.55 -3.24
C ARG A 66 17.37 5.76 -4.75
N ALA A 67 17.77 4.74 -5.50
CA ALA A 67 17.80 4.79 -6.96
C ALA A 67 16.40 4.94 -7.59
N ASN A 68 15.33 4.63 -6.84
CA ASN A 68 13.95 4.66 -7.31
C ASN A 68 13.09 5.65 -6.52
N VAL A 69 13.68 6.64 -5.85
CA VAL A 69 12.96 7.59 -4.98
C VAL A 69 11.82 8.31 -5.73
N ASP A 70 12.08 8.77 -6.95
CA ASP A 70 11.09 9.47 -7.78
C ASP A 70 9.88 8.59 -8.08
N LEU A 71 10.11 7.29 -8.33
CA LEU A 71 9.05 6.31 -8.59
C LEU A 71 8.19 6.10 -7.33
N ILE A 72 8.83 5.98 -6.17
CA ILE A 72 8.16 5.76 -4.88
C ILE A 72 7.30 6.99 -4.52
N LEU A 73 7.85 8.20 -4.63
CA LEU A 73 7.13 9.44 -4.34
C LEU A 73 5.97 9.66 -5.32
N ALA A 74 6.16 9.38 -6.62
CA ALA A 74 5.09 9.48 -7.60
C ALA A 74 3.95 8.47 -7.34
N ALA A 75 4.27 7.27 -6.84
CA ALA A 75 3.26 6.31 -6.40
C ALA A 75 2.53 6.81 -5.15
N ASN A 76 3.26 7.28 -4.14
CA ASN A 76 2.67 7.81 -2.90
C ASN A 76 1.74 9.01 -3.15
N GLN A 77 2.07 9.89 -4.11
CA GLN A 77 1.18 11.00 -4.48
C GLN A 77 -0.18 10.52 -5.01
N LYS A 78 -0.22 9.42 -5.75
CA LYS A 78 -1.49 8.81 -6.21
C LYS A 78 -2.29 8.27 -5.02
N ASP A 79 -1.61 7.63 -4.08
CA ASP A 79 -2.23 7.13 -2.85
C ASP A 79 -2.76 8.27 -1.98
N MET A 80 -2.02 9.38 -1.86
CA MET A 80 -2.44 10.57 -1.14
C MET A 80 -3.70 11.19 -1.75
N ALA A 81 -3.76 11.31 -3.09
CA ALA A 81 -4.94 11.79 -3.78
C ALA A 81 -6.17 10.88 -3.54
N ALA A 82 -5.98 9.55 -3.63
CA ALA A 82 -7.04 8.58 -3.35
C ALA A 82 -7.49 8.63 -1.87
N ALA A 83 -6.56 8.75 -0.93
CA ALA A 83 -6.85 8.85 0.50
C ALA A 83 -7.61 10.13 0.85
N GLN A 84 -7.25 11.26 0.25
CA GLN A 84 -7.98 12.52 0.40
C GLN A 84 -9.40 12.43 -0.17
N ALA A 85 -9.56 11.84 -1.36
CA ALA A 85 -10.87 11.62 -1.96
C ALA A 85 -11.77 10.72 -1.11
N ARG A 86 -11.19 9.78 -0.36
CA ARG A 86 -11.88 8.91 0.61
C ARG A 86 -12.11 9.57 1.98
N GLY A 87 -11.64 10.79 2.19
CA GLY A 87 -11.85 11.53 3.44
C GLY A 87 -11.07 10.96 4.64
N LEU A 88 -9.88 10.39 4.41
CA LEU A 88 -9.02 9.93 5.50
C LEU A 88 -8.67 11.09 6.46
N SER A 89 -8.56 10.77 7.76
CA SER A 89 -8.21 11.78 8.77
C SER A 89 -6.78 12.30 8.56
N GLY A 90 -6.50 13.52 9.04
CA GLY A 90 -5.16 14.11 8.96
C GLY A 90 -4.06 13.22 9.56
N ALA A 91 -4.34 12.53 10.67
CA ALA A 91 -3.40 11.59 11.29
C ALA A 91 -3.14 10.33 10.43
N MET A 92 -4.11 9.91 9.62
CA MET A 92 -3.91 8.80 8.67
C MET A 92 -3.15 9.26 7.43
N LEU A 93 -3.40 10.48 6.95
CA LEU A 93 -2.68 11.09 5.83
C LEU A 93 -1.20 11.33 6.19
N ASP A 94 -0.92 11.82 7.40
CA ASP A 94 0.46 12.01 7.86
C ASP A 94 1.26 10.70 7.95
N ARG A 95 0.59 9.58 8.32
CA ARG A 95 1.21 8.25 8.30
C ARG A 95 1.41 7.69 6.89
N LEU A 96 0.59 8.12 5.93
CA LEU A 96 0.68 7.69 4.53
C LEU A 96 1.73 8.48 3.76
N LEU A 97 1.90 9.77 4.08
CA LEU A 97 2.82 10.66 3.38
C LEU A 97 4.26 10.13 3.42
N LEU A 98 4.87 10.05 2.24
CA LEU A 98 6.30 9.88 2.06
C LEU A 98 6.92 11.17 1.50
N ASP A 99 8.12 11.47 2.00
CA ASP A 99 9.03 12.51 1.52
C ASP A 99 10.46 11.96 1.55
N ASP A 100 11.43 12.71 1.04
CA ASP A 100 12.84 12.28 1.01
C ASP A 100 13.38 11.94 2.40
N ALA A 101 12.99 12.71 3.42
CA ALA A 101 13.43 12.49 4.79
C ALA A 101 12.92 11.15 5.35
N ARG A 102 11.65 10.82 5.12
CA ARG A 102 11.04 9.54 5.54
C ARG A 102 11.59 8.34 4.79
N ILE A 103 12.05 8.52 3.55
CA ILE A 103 12.65 7.45 2.74
C ILE A 103 14.09 7.16 3.20
N GLU A 104 14.85 8.19 3.60
CA GLU A 104 16.21 8.02 4.12
C GLU A 104 16.28 7.49 5.55
N GLY A 105 15.23 7.70 6.34
CA GLY A 105 15.08 7.16 7.70
C GLY A 105 15.47 8.12 8.81
#